data_AF-A0ABD3WA80-F1
#
_entry.id   AF-A0ABD3WA80-F1
#
_cell.length_a   1.000
_cell.length_b   1.000
_cell.length_c   1.000
_cell.angle_alpha   90.00
_cell.angle_beta   90.00
_cell.angle_gamma   90.00
#
_symmetry.space_group_name_H-M   'P 1'
#
loop_
_entity.id
_entity.type
_entity.pdbx_description
1 polymer ?
#
loop_
_entity_poly.entity_id
_entity_poly.type
_entity_poly.pdbx_seq_one_letter_code
_entity_poly.pdbx_strand_id
1 'polypeptide(L)'
;MPQASVKADVLRSAWTLSEQIEENRGKLHLKERDANALYEDAEVHKLNFEKLIAMLRKENKEKRIELSRSINWSEEVIRSVFRNRKQELLSMHNCTTSKAISVMDQKVCEASKRLNVMQHKRQQCIKRLADLEKEQDRMLKISSIDITEDKEQEIRQIENEIDKADIKFSAAANITRRYEEIFDKMQEECEIYPMKLDLLEEAYRETSKEMEELKEMKEKAIRAGEEARRDLHAMEREMYQTKRVRDQQLNEIRKEVEKRKEVADKTEKRMRVAVTSETGESKTARQQQRKTERQEKMLTLENAFEIIKRNIHVSDITDVVVRVSNQGSTHQKLQKDKKEKLIKRTKLQEELNKLTQIFKDLKFNSHQQMLKGRKMVHDLFNFLDAEEKRRNTALENRSQNEKLLTDLQYGIATLLGKLKDVKLKPPAHNFSHGEPLGDLDQCVKKLRLLFFELGLKKFVPTVISKIENQKFHQYLESQVPPVYVRVRVTQDDLSETDEIYFDHDQDNEGFTTREDIKLQGQEILNSLVKPKKKKGRKRNP
;
A
#
# COMPACT_ATOMS: atom_id res chain seq x y z
N MET A 1 19.31 -161.51 -44.88
CA MET A 1 19.48 -161.77 -46.32
C MET A 1 20.87 -162.40 -46.54
N PRO A 2 20.97 -163.52 -47.27
CA PRO A 2 21.30 -164.79 -46.60
C PRO A 2 22.32 -165.66 -47.36
N GLN A 3 23.35 -166.16 -46.66
CA GLN A 3 24.09 -167.37 -47.07
C GLN A 3 24.46 -168.33 -45.92
N ALA A 4 23.88 -168.15 -44.72
CA ALA A 4 24.11 -169.08 -43.60
C ALA A 4 22.86 -169.91 -43.22
N SER A 5 21.92 -170.10 -44.14
CA SER A 5 20.80 -171.03 -43.94
C SER A 5 21.16 -172.48 -44.30
N VAL A 6 22.27 -172.73 -45.01
CA VAL A 6 22.56 -174.05 -45.61
C VAL A 6 23.55 -174.90 -44.78
N LYS A 7 24.27 -174.32 -43.82
CA LYS A 7 25.21 -175.09 -42.97
C LYS A 7 24.64 -175.53 -41.62
N ALA A 8 23.43 -175.08 -41.25
CA ALA A 8 22.82 -175.39 -39.95
C ALA A 8 22.15 -176.78 -39.89
N ASP A 9 22.00 -177.48 -41.03
CA ASP A 9 21.33 -178.78 -41.08
C ASP A 9 22.28 -179.99 -41.15
N VAL A 10 23.57 -179.81 -41.41
CA VAL A 10 24.51 -180.94 -41.61
C VAL A 10 25.08 -181.50 -40.29
N LEU A 11 24.80 -180.87 -39.13
CA LEU A 11 25.06 -181.47 -37.82
C LEU A 11 23.78 -181.89 -37.07
N ARG A 12 22.60 -181.92 -37.72
CA ARG A 12 21.40 -182.48 -37.07
C ARG A 12 21.37 -184.02 -37.04
N SER A 13 22.33 -184.70 -37.65
CA SER A 13 22.44 -186.18 -37.70
C SER A 13 23.39 -186.78 -36.65
N ALA A 14 24.03 -185.98 -35.79
CA ALA A 14 25.00 -186.49 -34.82
C ALA A 14 24.68 -186.15 -33.36
N TRP A 15 23.64 -185.37 -33.08
CA TRP A 15 23.41 -184.83 -31.74
C TRP A 15 22.18 -185.44 -31.08
N THR A 16 22.36 -185.81 -29.82
CA THR A 16 21.30 -186.37 -28.99
C THR A 16 20.31 -185.26 -28.59
N LEU A 17 19.04 -185.62 -28.38
CA LEU A 17 17.97 -184.67 -28.02
C LEU A 17 18.35 -183.75 -26.82
N SER A 18 19.24 -184.22 -25.95
CA SER A 18 19.77 -183.46 -24.82
C SER A 18 20.59 -182.24 -25.25
N GLU A 19 21.42 -182.36 -26.29
CA GLU A 19 22.27 -181.26 -26.79
C GLU A 19 21.43 -180.15 -27.45
N GLN A 20 20.33 -180.51 -28.14
CA GLN A 20 19.40 -179.53 -28.71
C GLN A 20 18.59 -178.77 -27.64
N ILE A 21 18.22 -179.44 -26.55
CA ILE A 21 17.54 -178.78 -25.42
C ILE A 21 18.49 -177.80 -24.73
N GLU A 22 19.76 -178.17 -24.58
CA GLU A 22 20.77 -177.30 -23.97
C GLU A 22 21.11 -176.09 -24.85
N GLU A 23 21.19 -176.27 -26.18
CA GLU A 23 21.35 -175.16 -27.12
C GLU A 23 20.14 -174.21 -27.12
N ASN A 24 18.91 -174.74 -27.08
CA ASN A 24 17.70 -173.91 -27.01
C ASN A 24 17.57 -173.17 -25.67
N ARG A 25 17.95 -173.81 -24.55
CA ARG A 25 18.08 -173.13 -23.26
C ARG A 25 19.12 -172.02 -23.32
N GLY A 26 20.26 -172.26 -23.97
CA GLY A 26 21.27 -171.23 -24.23
C GLY A 26 20.74 -170.05 -25.05
N LYS A 27 19.99 -170.32 -26.13
CA LYS A 27 19.36 -169.26 -26.96
C LYS A 27 18.30 -168.47 -26.21
N LEU A 28 17.49 -169.13 -25.37
CA LEU A 28 16.45 -168.48 -24.58
C LEU A 28 17.08 -167.60 -23.48
N HIS A 29 18.10 -168.12 -22.80
CA HIS A 29 18.85 -167.38 -21.79
C HIS A 29 19.62 -166.18 -22.39
N LEU A 30 20.09 -166.30 -23.64
CA LEU A 30 20.67 -165.18 -24.38
C LEU A 30 19.61 -164.14 -24.75
N LYS A 31 18.42 -164.55 -25.20
CA LYS A 31 17.31 -163.63 -25.49
C LYS A 31 16.78 -162.91 -24.24
N GLU A 32 16.74 -163.59 -23.11
CA GLU A 32 16.40 -162.98 -21.83
C GLU A 32 17.48 -162.00 -21.37
N ARG A 33 18.78 -162.32 -21.58
CA ARG A 33 19.87 -161.36 -21.35
C ARG A 33 19.80 -160.15 -22.27
N ASP A 34 19.51 -160.35 -23.56
CA ASP A 34 19.38 -159.25 -24.52
C ASP A 34 18.17 -158.36 -24.20
N ALA A 35 17.03 -158.96 -23.82
CA ALA A 35 15.83 -158.21 -23.41
C ALA A 35 16.09 -157.44 -22.11
N ASN A 36 16.78 -158.03 -21.13
CA ASN A 36 17.18 -157.35 -19.92
C ASN A 36 18.19 -156.23 -20.22
N ALA A 37 19.18 -156.45 -21.09
CA ALA A 37 20.13 -155.42 -21.48
C ALA A 37 19.46 -154.23 -22.20
N LEU A 38 18.49 -154.49 -23.07
CA LEU A 38 17.72 -153.43 -23.75
C LEU A 38 16.81 -152.67 -22.76
N TYR A 39 16.23 -153.36 -21.78
CA TYR A 39 15.43 -152.72 -20.74
C TYR A 39 16.31 -151.88 -19.81
N GLU A 40 17.44 -152.40 -19.38
CA GLU A 40 18.45 -151.67 -18.59
C GLU A 40 18.95 -150.45 -19.35
N ASP A 41 19.24 -150.56 -20.65
CA ASP A 41 19.67 -149.43 -21.49
C ASP A 41 18.57 -148.38 -21.65
N ALA A 42 17.32 -148.79 -21.86
CA ALA A 42 16.16 -147.88 -21.91
C ALA A 42 15.91 -147.18 -20.57
N GLU A 43 16.09 -147.88 -19.44
CA GLU A 43 15.94 -147.32 -18.09
C GLU A 43 17.09 -146.36 -17.76
N VAL A 44 18.32 -146.67 -18.18
CA VAL A 44 19.47 -145.76 -18.12
C VAL A 44 19.23 -144.52 -18.99
N HIS A 45 18.69 -144.68 -20.21
CA HIS A 45 18.33 -143.56 -21.08
C HIS A 45 17.22 -142.70 -20.48
N LYS A 46 16.17 -143.30 -19.91
CA LYS A 46 15.11 -142.57 -19.19
C LYS A 46 15.68 -141.77 -18.03
N LEU A 47 16.53 -142.39 -17.20
CA LEU A 47 17.20 -141.71 -16.10
C LEU A 47 18.09 -140.57 -16.60
N ASN A 48 18.79 -140.75 -17.72
CA ASN A 48 19.61 -139.71 -18.34
C ASN A 48 18.76 -138.55 -18.89
N PHE A 49 17.60 -138.82 -19.49
CA PHE A 49 16.66 -137.78 -19.92
C PHE A 49 16.01 -137.06 -18.74
N GLU A 50 15.66 -137.76 -17.67
CA GLU A 50 15.15 -137.14 -16.43
C GLU A 50 16.20 -136.21 -15.81
N LYS A 51 17.48 -136.64 -15.77
CA LYS A 51 18.61 -135.80 -15.36
C LYS A 51 18.76 -134.58 -16.28
N LEU A 52 18.66 -134.75 -17.61
CA LEU A 52 18.77 -133.65 -18.57
C LEU A 52 17.62 -132.64 -18.41
N ILE A 53 16.38 -133.10 -18.25
CA ILE A 53 15.22 -132.23 -18.00
C ILE A 53 15.40 -131.46 -16.68
N ALA A 54 15.91 -132.12 -15.64
CA ALA A 54 16.21 -131.46 -14.37
C ALA A 54 17.29 -130.37 -14.54
N MET A 55 18.35 -130.66 -15.31
CA MET A 55 19.39 -129.66 -15.65
C MET A 55 18.81 -128.48 -16.43
N LEU A 56 18.03 -128.73 -17.48
CA LEU A 56 17.40 -127.66 -18.28
C LEU A 56 16.43 -126.81 -17.46
N ARG A 57 15.64 -127.41 -16.55
CA ARG A 57 14.77 -126.66 -15.63
C ARG A 57 15.57 -125.79 -14.67
N LYS A 58 16.69 -126.30 -14.16
CA LYS A 58 17.62 -125.52 -13.33
C LYS A 58 18.19 -124.34 -14.09
N GLU A 59 18.68 -124.55 -15.32
CA GLU A 59 19.22 -123.50 -16.17
C GLU A 59 18.16 -122.44 -16.51
N ASN A 60 16.93 -122.85 -16.82
CA ASN A 60 15.83 -121.92 -17.12
C ASN A 60 15.43 -121.09 -15.88
N LYS A 61 15.49 -121.69 -14.68
CA LYS A 61 15.32 -120.98 -13.40
C LYS A 61 16.45 -119.97 -13.19
N GLU A 62 17.70 -120.36 -13.46
CA GLU A 62 18.87 -119.47 -13.37
C GLU A 62 18.76 -118.28 -14.33
N LYS A 63 18.41 -118.52 -15.60
CA LYS A 63 18.19 -117.44 -16.59
C LYS A 63 17.04 -116.49 -16.21
N ARG A 64 15.95 -117.00 -15.61
CA ARG A 64 14.87 -116.15 -15.09
C ARG A 64 15.32 -115.29 -13.91
N ILE A 65 16.14 -115.85 -13.03
CA ILE A 65 16.75 -115.10 -11.92
C ILE A 65 17.69 -114.03 -12.48
N GLU A 66 18.51 -114.36 -13.48
CA GLU A 66 19.43 -113.43 -14.13
C GLU A 66 18.69 -112.29 -14.85
N LEU A 67 17.63 -112.59 -15.59
CA LEU A 67 16.78 -111.59 -16.21
C LEU A 67 16.11 -110.67 -15.17
N SER A 68 15.61 -111.26 -14.07
CA SER A 68 15.02 -110.49 -12.97
C SER A 68 16.05 -109.59 -12.29
N ARG A 69 17.28 -110.09 -12.10
CA ARG A 69 18.41 -109.30 -11.57
C ARG A 69 18.76 -108.16 -12.53
N SER A 70 18.78 -108.39 -13.83
CA SER A 70 19.11 -107.36 -14.83
C SER A 70 18.06 -106.24 -14.87
N ILE A 71 16.77 -106.57 -14.85
CA ILE A 71 15.67 -105.58 -14.82
C ILE A 71 15.68 -104.78 -13.51
N ASN A 72 15.88 -105.46 -12.38
CA ASN A 72 15.89 -104.80 -11.07
C ASN A 72 17.21 -104.09 -10.75
N TRP A 73 18.28 -104.32 -11.53
CA TRP A 73 19.59 -103.71 -11.28
C TRP A 73 19.52 -102.17 -11.32
N SER A 74 18.78 -101.61 -12.27
CA SER A 74 18.55 -100.16 -12.34
C SER A 74 17.83 -99.62 -11.09
N GLU A 75 16.86 -100.37 -10.57
CA GLU A 75 16.09 -99.98 -9.38
C GLU A 75 16.94 -100.08 -8.10
N GLU A 76 17.76 -101.11 -7.98
CA GLU A 76 18.69 -101.31 -6.85
C GLU A 76 19.77 -100.22 -6.81
N VAL A 77 20.33 -99.85 -7.97
CA VAL A 77 21.29 -98.74 -8.08
C VAL A 77 20.64 -97.42 -7.64
N ILE A 78 19.42 -97.12 -8.08
CA ILE A 78 18.70 -95.91 -7.66
C ILE A 78 18.42 -95.92 -6.15
N ARG A 79 17.99 -97.06 -5.58
CA ARG A 79 17.76 -97.19 -4.13
C ARG A 79 19.03 -96.98 -3.31
N SER A 80 20.17 -97.51 -3.77
CA SER A 80 21.45 -97.35 -3.06
C SER A 80 21.93 -95.90 -3.04
N VAL A 81 21.82 -95.18 -4.16
CA VAL A 81 22.27 -93.78 -4.30
C VAL A 81 21.35 -92.81 -3.54
N PHE A 82 20.02 -93.02 -3.58
CA PHE A 82 19.05 -92.10 -2.97
C PHE A 82 18.55 -92.53 -1.58
N ARG A 83 19.30 -93.38 -0.86
CA ARG A 83 18.90 -93.90 0.46
C ARG A 83 18.50 -92.82 1.47
N ASN A 84 19.15 -91.65 1.40
CA ASN A 84 18.91 -90.51 2.29
C ASN A 84 17.95 -89.46 1.71
N ARG A 85 17.52 -89.60 0.46
CA ARG A 85 16.72 -88.60 -0.27
C ARG A 85 15.38 -89.19 -0.71
N LYS A 86 14.48 -89.34 0.26
CA LYS A 86 13.17 -90.00 0.10
C LYS A 86 12.32 -89.42 -1.04
N GLN A 87 12.29 -88.09 -1.20
CA GLN A 87 11.51 -87.44 -2.26
C GLN A 87 12.05 -87.74 -3.67
N GLU A 88 13.38 -87.80 -3.82
CA GLU A 88 14.03 -88.11 -5.10
C GLU A 88 13.84 -89.59 -5.43
N LEU A 89 13.94 -90.48 -4.45
CA LEU A 89 13.71 -91.92 -4.60
C LEU A 89 12.27 -92.23 -5.06
N LEU A 90 11.27 -91.57 -4.47
CA LEU A 90 9.86 -91.72 -4.85
C LEU A 90 9.59 -91.24 -6.30
N SER A 91 10.23 -90.15 -6.73
CA SER A 91 10.08 -89.64 -8.10
C SER A 91 10.72 -90.52 -9.18
N MET A 92 11.64 -91.42 -8.78
CA MET A 92 12.47 -92.20 -9.70
C MET A 92 12.25 -93.72 -9.61
N HIS A 93 11.21 -94.18 -8.89
CA HIS A 93 10.96 -95.60 -8.58
C HIS A 93 10.82 -96.52 -9.81
N ASN A 94 10.38 -96.00 -10.96
CA ASN A 94 10.14 -96.79 -12.18
C ASN A 94 10.95 -96.29 -13.39
N CYS A 95 12.11 -95.66 -13.15
CA CYS A 95 12.93 -95.08 -14.20
C CYS A 95 14.21 -95.87 -14.41
N THR A 96 14.64 -96.00 -15.67
CA THR A 96 15.98 -96.50 -16.00
C THR A 96 17.05 -95.56 -15.46
N THR A 97 18.22 -96.09 -15.11
CA THR A 97 19.37 -95.34 -14.58
C THR A 97 19.72 -94.10 -15.42
N SER A 98 19.66 -94.20 -16.76
CA SER A 98 19.92 -93.06 -17.67
C SER A 98 18.91 -91.91 -17.50
N LYS A 99 17.62 -92.23 -17.35
CA LYS A 99 16.57 -91.22 -17.11
C LYS A 99 16.72 -90.59 -15.73
N ALA A 100 17.18 -91.35 -14.74
CA ALA A 100 17.49 -90.82 -13.41
C ALA A 100 18.65 -89.82 -13.41
N ILE A 101 19.71 -90.10 -14.17
CA ILE A 101 20.81 -89.17 -14.36
C ILE A 101 20.29 -87.88 -15.01
N SER A 102 19.55 -87.97 -16.11
CA SER A 102 19.01 -86.78 -16.80
C SER A 102 18.10 -85.92 -15.92
N VAL A 103 17.23 -86.53 -15.10
CA VAL A 103 16.35 -85.80 -14.17
C VAL A 103 17.17 -85.12 -13.07
N MET A 104 18.21 -85.78 -12.54
CA MET A 104 19.09 -85.18 -11.55
C MET A 104 19.94 -84.05 -12.14
N ASP A 105 20.45 -84.22 -13.36
CA ASP A 105 21.16 -83.18 -14.08
C ASP A 105 20.26 -81.96 -14.28
N GLN A 106 19.00 -82.17 -14.68
CA GLN A 106 18.02 -81.08 -14.77
C GLN A 106 17.81 -80.39 -13.42
N LYS A 107 17.63 -81.14 -12.32
CA LYS A 107 17.47 -80.57 -10.96
C LYS A 107 18.71 -79.79 -10.53
N VAL A 108 19.92 -80.28 -10.85
CA VAL A 108 21.18 -79.59 -10.57
C VAL A 108 21.28 -78.31 -11.40
N CYS A 109 20.91 -78.34 -12.68
CA CYS A 109 20.83 -77.15 -13.53
C CYS A 109 19.82 -76.14 -13.00
N GLU A 110 18.64 -76.58 -12.56
CA GLU A 110 17.62 -75.70 -11.95
C GLU A 110 18.12 -75.11 -10.63
N ALA A 111 18.76 -75.89 -9.77
CA ALA A 111 19.36 -75.41 -8.52
C ALA A 111 20.49 -74.41 -8.80
N SER A 112 21.34 -74.68 -9.79
CA SER A 112 22.40 -73.77 -10.24
C SER A 112 21.82 -72.46 -10.79
N LYS A 113 20.76 -72.52 -11.62
CA LYS A 113 20.05 -71.32 -12.09
C LYS A 113 19.47 -70.52 -10.93
N ARG A 114 18.83 -71.17 -9.95
CA ARG A 114 18.32 -70.50 -8.73
C ARG A 114 19.45 -69.84 -7.95
N LEU A 115 20.58 -70.52 -7.77
CA LEU A 115 21.75 -69.96 -7.10
C LEU A 115 22.30 -68.74 -7.84
N ASN A 116 22.45 -68.81 -9.16
CA ASN A 116 22.92 -67.69 -9.99
C ASN A 116 21.97 -66.47 -9.89
N VAL A 117 20.65 -66.70 -9.88
CA VAL A 117 19.66 -65.63 -9.66
C VAL A 117 19.84 -65.01 -8.27
N MET A 118 20.05 -65.80 -7.23
CA MET A 118 20.27 -65.30 -5.87
C MET A 118 21.60 -64.54 -5.75
N GLN A 119 22.66 -65.02 -6.40
CA GLN A 119 23.95 -64.33 -6.47
C GLN A 119 23.82 -62.99 -7.20
N HIS A 120 23.10 -62.95 -8.32
CA HIS A 120 22.83 -61.71 -9.05
C HIS A 120 22.03 -60.72 -8.20
N LYS A 121 20.97 -61.17 -7.51
CA LYS A 121 20.21 -60.34 -6.56
C LYS A 121 21.09 -59.81 -5.43
N ARG A 122 21.93 -60.66 -4.84
CA ARG A 122 22.92 -60.24 -3.83
C ARG A 122 23.85 -59.16 -4.38
N GLN A 123 24.37 -59.35 -5.59
CA GLN A 123 25.26 -58.37 -6.23
C GLN A 123 24.53 -57.04 -6.49
N GLN A 124 23.25 -57.08 -6.90
CA GLN A 124 22.43 -55.88 -7.05
C GLN A 124 22.23 -55.17 -5.72
N CYS A 125 21.92 -55.89 -4.64
CA CYS A 125 21.81 -55.31 -3.31
C CYS A 125 23.12 -54.68 -2.84
N ILE A 126 24.26 -55.33 -3.08
CA ILE A 126 25.59 -54.78 -2.74
C ILE A 126 25.87 -53.51 -3.54
N LYS A 127 25.58 -53.49 -4.84
CA LYS A 127 25.71 -52.27 -5.66
C LYS A 127 24.83 -51.15 -5.13
N ARG A 128 23.56 -51.45 -4.82
CA ARG A 128 22.63 -50.47 -4.28
C ARG A 128 23.07 -49.93 -2.92
N LEU A 129 23.59 -50.79 -2.05
CA LEU A 129 24.16 -50.37 -0.77
C LEU A 129 25.37 -49.46 -0.98
N ALA A 130 26.30 -49.82 -1.87
CA ALA A 130 27.46 -48.97 -2.17
C ALA A 130 27.05 -47.62 -2.78
N ASP A 131 25.99 -47.57 -3.59
CA ASP A 131 25.45 -46.32 -4.13
C ASP A 131 24.83 -45.46 -3.00
N LEU A 132 24.06 -46.08 -2.10
CA LEU A 132 23.48 -45.41 -0.93
C LEU A 132 24.56 -44.91 0.05
N GLU A 133 25.61 -45.69 0.29
CA GLU A 133 26.77 -45.27 1.10
C GLU A 133 27.46 -44.06 0.47
N LYS A 134 27.66 -44.06 -0.86
CA LYS A 134 28.20 -42.89 -1.57
C LYS A 134 27.29 -41.67 -1.49
N GLU A 135 25.98 -41.85 -1.59
CA GLU A 135 25.00 -40.78 -1.41
C GLU A 135 25.05 -40.23 0.02
N GLN A 136 25.13 -41.10 1.02
CA GLN A 136 25.28 -40.71 2.42
C GLN A 136 26.58 -39.94 2.66
N ASP A 137 27.71 -40.43 2.13
CA ASP A 137 29.00 -39.74 2.23
C ASP A 137 28.97 -38.37 1.55
N ARG A 138 28.26 -38.23 0.41
CA ARG A 138 28.05 -36.93 -0.24
C ARG A 138 27.22 -36.00 0.63
N MET A 139 26.13 -36.50 1.23
CA MET A 139 25.28 -35.71 2.11
C MET A 139 26.01 -35.29 3.39
N LEU A 140 26.82 -36.18 3.98
CA LEU A 140 27.67 -35.87 5.13
C LEU A 140 28.72 -34.83 4.76
N LYS A 141 29.36 -34.95 3.58
CA LYS A 141 30.27 -33.91 3.08
C LYS A 141 29.58 -32.57 2.88
N ILE A 142 28.36 -32.54 2.34
CA ILE A 142 27.61 -31.29 2.17
C ILE A 142 27.23 -30.70 3.54
N SER A 143 26.83 -31.53 4.49
CA SER A 143 26.50 -31.12 5.86
C SER A 143 27.73 -30.72 6.68
N SER A 144 28.90 -31.27 6.38
CA SER A 144 30.17 -30.95 7.04
C SER A 144 30.95 -29.84 6.34
N ILE A 145 30.46 -29.35 5.19
CA ILE A 145 30.83 -28.02 4.72
C ILE A 145 30.15 -27.08 5.71
N ASP A 146 30.84 -26.84 6.83
CA ASP A 146 30.59 -25.67 7.65
C ASP A 146 30.51 -24.49 6.69
N ILE A 147 29.46 -23.69 6.79
CA ILE A 147 29.33 -22.47 6.02
C ILE A 147 30.56 -21.65 6.40
N THR A 148 31.55 -21.64 5.52
CA THR A 148 32.76 -20.86 5.73
C THR A 148 32.32 -19.43 5.95
N GLU A 149 32.93 -18.71 6.90
CA GLU A 149 32.56 -17.32 7.21
C GLU A 149 32.43 -16.48 5.93
N ASP A 150 33.25 -16.76 4.91
CA ASP A 150 33.19 -16.17 3.56
C ASP A 150 31.82 -16.31 2.86
N LYS A 151 31.19 -17.50 2.89
CA LYS A 151 29.87 -17.72 2.27
C LYS A 151 28.76 -17.04 3.06
N GLU A 152 28.89 -17.00 4.38
CA GLU A 152 28.00 -16.26 5.26
C GLU A 152 28.12 -14.74 5.05
N GLN A 153 29.33 -14.25 4.73
CA GLN A 153 29.55 -12.86 4.34
C GLN A 153 28.97 -12.57 2.95
N GLU A 154 29.15 -13.47 1.97
CA GLU A 154 28.53 -13.36 0.65
C GLU A 154 26.99 -13.33 0.73
N ILE A 155 26.39 -14.20 1.54
CA ILE A 155 24.93 -14.19 1.77
C ILE A 155 24.49 -12.85 2.35
N ARG A 156 25.17 -12.36 3.40
CA ARG A 156 24.88 -11.04 3.98
C ARG A 156 25.07 -9.89 2.99
N GLN A 157 26.05 -9.98 2.10
CA GLN A 157 26.25 -8.97 1.05
C GLN A 157 25.09 -8.99 0.04
N ILE A 158 24.70 -10.17 -0.42
CA ILE A 158 23.59 -10.34 -1.37
C ILE A 158 22.27 -9.88 -0.73
N GLU A 159 22.01 -10.22 0.53
CA GLU A 159 20.84 -9.73 1.28
C GLU A 159 20.82 -8.20 1.35
N ASN A 160 21.95 -7.58 1.71
CA ASN A 160 22.07 -6.12 1.71
C ASN A 160 21.91 -5.50 0.31
N GLU A 161 22.34 -6.18 -0.75
CA GLU A 161 22.14 -5.73 -2.13
C GLU A 161 20.68 -5.82 -2.55
N ILE A 162 19.97 -6.87 -2.15
CA ILE A 162 18.53 -7.05 -2.37
C ILE A 162 17.75 -5.95 -1.64
N ASP A 163 18.03 -5.72 -0.35
CA ASP A 163 17.37 -4.66 0.42
C ASP A 163 17.59 -3.28 -0.20
N LYS A 164 18.82 -3.00 -0.68
CA LYS A 164 19.13 -1.77 -1.42
C LYS A 164 18.34 -1.67 -2.73
N ALA A 165 18.18 -2.78 -3.45
CA ALA A 165 17.40 -2.82 -4.68
C ALA A 165 15.91 -2.57 -4.41
N ASP A 166 15.36 -3.15 -3.34
CA ASP A 166 13.95 -2.97 -2.95
C ASP A 166 13.67 -1.54 -2.47
N ILE A 167 14.59 -0.92 -1.72
CA ILE A 167 14.50 0.49 -1.37
C ILE A 167 14.52 1.37 -2.62
N LYS A 168 15.43 1.09 -3.57
CA LYS A 168 15.50 1.82 -4.85
C LYS A 168 14.25 1.64 -5.69
N PHE A 169 13.71 0.43 -5.77
CA PHE A 169 12.49 0.12 -6.49
C PHE A 169 11.29 0.83 -5.87
N SER A 170 11.13 0.78 -4.55
CA SER A 170 10.06 1.48 -3.82
C SER A 170 10.18 2.99 -3.99
N ALA A 171 11.40 3.54 -3.96
CA ALA A 171 11.64 4.96 -4.22
C ALA A 171 11.29 5.34 -5.66
N ALA A 172 11.69 4.54 -6.65
CA ALA A 172 11.36 4.75 -8.06
C ALA A 172 9.85 4.68 -8.28
N ALA A 173 9.16 3.68 -7.72
CA ALA A 173 7.70 3.55 -7.79
C ALA A 173 6.98 4.75 -7.17
N ASN A 174 7.45 5.23 -6.01
CA ASN A 174 6.90 6.43 -5.38
C ASN A 174 7.13 7.69 -6.21
N ILE A 175 8.30 7.82 -6.85
CA ILE A 175 8.62 8.92 -7.76
C ILE A 175 7.72 8.87 -8.98
N THR A 176 7.58 7.71 -9.63
CA THR A 176 6.70 7.51 -10.79
C THR A 176 5.27 7.86 -10.44
N ARG A 177 4.74 7.35 -9.32
CA ARG A 177 3.39 7.68 -8.85
C ARG A 177 3.18 9.18 -8.67
N ARG A 178 4.15 9.89 -8.08
CA ARG A 178 4.08 11.34 -7.94
C ARG A 178 4.10 12.05 -9.29
N TYR A 179 4.89 11.58 -10.25
CA TYR A 179 4.90 12.15 -11.60
C TYR A 179 3.58 11.87 -12.34
N GLU A 180 2.97 10.71 -12.15
CA GLU A 180 1.63 10.40 -12.66
C GLU A 180 0.59 11.35 -12.05
N GLU A 181 0.60 11.56 -10.74
CA GLU A 181 -0.30 12.51 -10.07
C GLU A 181 -0.11 13.96 -10.56
N ILE A 182 1.12 14.37 -10.85
CA ILE A 182 1.42 15.70 -11.44
C ILE A 182 0.92 15.75 -12.88
N PHE A 183 1.14 14.68 -13.65
CA PHE A 183 0.70 14.59 -15.04
C PHE A 183 -0.82 14.67 -15.15
N ASP A 184 -1.55 13.93 -14.31
CA ASP A 184 -3.01 13.93 -14.28
C ASP A 184 -3.55 15.34 -14.00
N LYS A 185 -2.99 16.03 -13.00
CA LYS A 185 -3.38 17.43 -12.71
C LYS A 185 -3.07 18.37 -13.87
N MET A 186 -1.93 18.19 -14.52
CA MET A 186 -1.53 19.01 -15.66
C MET A 186 -2.44 18.75 -16.86
N GLN A 187 -2.87 17.50 -17.06
CA GLN A 187 -3.85 17.13 -18.06
C GLN A 187 -5.22 17.74 -17.77
N GLU A 188 -5.72 17.64 -16.52
CA GLU A 188 -6.95 18.31 -16.09
C GLU A 188 -6.88 19.82 -16.36
N GLU A 189 -5.75 20.46 -16.03
CA GLU A 189 -5.55 21.88 -16.33
C GLU A 189 -5.56 22.17 -17.84
N CYS A 190 -4.88 21.35 -18.64
CA CYS A 190 -4.88 21.46 -20.10
C CYS A 190 -6.27 21.35 -20.72
N GLU A 191 -7.17 20.54 -20.14
CA GLU A 191 -8.56 20.45 -20.59
C GLU A 191 -9.39 21.70 -20.22
N ILE A 192 -9.06 22.35 -19.09
CA ILE A 192 -9.79 23.53 -18.59
C ILE A 192 -9.33 24.83 -19.27
N TYR A 193 -8.06 24.95 -19.66
CA TYR A 193 -7.51 26.18 -20.25
C TYR A 193 -8.24 26.64 -21.52
N PRO A 194 -8.62 25.78 -22.48
CA PRO A 194 -9.38 26.19 -23.66
C PRO A 194 -10.71 26.86 -23.29
N MET A 195 -11.49 26.27 -22.38
CA MET A 195 -12.74 26.86 -21.92
C MET A 195 -12.51 28.24 -21.26
N LYS A 196 -11.46 28.37 -20.45
CA LYS A 196 -11.10 29.67 -19.84
C LYS A 196 -10.68 30.70 -20.89
N LEU A 197 -9.96 30.27 -21.93
CA LEU A 197 -9.55 31.12 -23.04
C LEU A 197 -10.75 31.59 -23.84
N ASP A 198 -11.69 30.68 -24.16
CA ASP A 198 -12.92 30.99 -24.88
C ASP A 198 -13.76 32.05 -24.12
N LEU A 199 -13.90 31.89 -22.80
CA LEU A 199 -14.60 32.87 -21.95
C LEU A 199 -13.92 34.24 -21.95
N LEU A 200 -12.57 34.28 -21.90
CA LEU A 200 -11.80 35.52 -21.97
C LEU A 200 -11.90 36.17 -23.34
N GLU A 201 -11.88 35.39 -24.42
CA GLU A 201 -12.08 35.89 -25.78
C GLU A 201 -13.48 36.44 -25.99
N GLU A 202 -14.50 35.81 -25.43
CA GLU A 202 -15.88 36.29 -25.49
C GLU A 202 -16.03 37.63 -24.74
N ALA A 203 -15.51 37.72 -23.51
CA ALA A 203 -15.49 38.97 -22.76
C ALA A 203 -14.69 40.09 -23.47
N TYR A 204 -13.57 39.73 -24.13
CA TYR A 204 -12.81 40.67 -24.95
C TYR A 204 -13.63 41.15 -26.16
N ARG A 205 -14.35 40.24 -26.84
CA ARG A 205 -15.21 40.61 -27.97
C ARG A 205 -16.35 41.53 -27.53
N GLU A 206 -16.97 41.28 -26.37
CA GLU A 206 -18.01 42.15 -25.81
C GLU A 206 -17.47 43.54 -25.49
N THR A 207 -16.39 43.63 -24.72
CA THR A 207 -15.77 44.92 -24.38
C THR A 207 -15.24 45.68 -25.60
N SER A 208 -14.74 44.96 -26.60
CA SER A 208 -14.34 45.55 -27.89
C SER A 208 -15.53 46.15 -28.64
N LYS A 209 -16.69 45.46 -28.67
CA LYS A 209 -17.94 45.99 -29.23
C LYS A 209 -18.43 47.21 -28.47
N GLU A 210 -18.48 47.15 -27.14
CA GLU A 210 -18.88 48.29 -26.29
C GLU A 210 -17.98 49.50 -26.52
N MET A 211 -16.67 49.30 -26.68
CA MET A 211 -15.74 50.37 -26.98
C MET A 211 -16.00 50.98 -28.36
N GLU A 212 -16.35 50.17 -29.36
CA GLU A 212 -16.70 50.67 -30.69
C GLU A 212 -18.01 51.45 -30.68
N GLU A 213 -19.04 50.95 -29.98
CA GLU A 213 -20.29 51.68 -29.77
C GLU A 213 -20.07 53.03 -29.07
N LEU A 214 -19.16 53.07 -28.08
CA LEU A 214 -18.79 54.29 -27.37
C LEU A 214 -18.07 55.29 -28.29
N LYS A 215 -17.19 54.82 -29.19
CA LYS A 215 -16.54 55.68 -30.20
C LYS A 215 -17.58 56.26 -31.15
N GLU A 216 -18.50 55.44 -31.66
CA GLU A 216 -19.59 55.93 -32.51
C GLU A 216 -20.44 56.98 -31.78
N MET A 217 -20.77 56.75 -30.51
CA MET A 217 -21.50 57.71 -29.69
C MET A 217 -20.73 59.01 -29.52
N LYS A 218 -19.41 58.94 -29.26
CA LYS A 218 -18.53 60.11 -29.17
C LYS A 218 -18.54 60.89 -30.48
N GLU A 219 -18.40 60.22 -31.63
CA GLU A 219 -18.46 60.90 -32.92
C GLU A 219 -19.81 61.55 -33.20
N LYS A 220 -20.91 60.86 -32.88
CA LYS A 220 -22.27 61.42 -32.98
C LYS A 220 -22.40 62.67 -32.10
N ALA A 221 -21.88 62.63 -30.87
CA ALA A 221 -21.89 63.78 -29.96
C ALA A 221 -21.04 64.95 -30.47
N ILE A 222 -19.85 64.69 -31.05
CA ILE A 222 -19.02 65.73 -31.68
C ILE A 222 -19.76 66.36 -32.86
N ARG A 223 -20.32 65.54 -33.78
CA ARG A 223 -21.08 66.03 -34.93
C ARG A 223 -22.28 66.87 -34.51
N ALA A 224 -23.05 66.43 -33.50
CA ALA A 224 -24.17 67.18 -32.96
C ALA A 224 -23.73 68.51 -32.31
N GLY A 225 -22.59 68.51 -31.60
CA GLY A 225 -22.03 69.72 -31.02
C GLY A 225 -21.53 70.72 -32.07
N GLU A 226 -20.93 70.24 -33.15
CA GLU A 226 -20.53 71.06 -34.30
C GLU A 226 -21.75 71.63 -35.04
N GLU A 227 -22.81 70.84 -35.18
CA GLU A 227 -24.08 71.29 -35.77
C GLU A 227 -24.75 72.38 -34.93
N ALA A 228 -24.89 72.16 -33.62
CA ALA A 228 -25.42 73.19 -32.72
C ALA A 228 -24.58 74.48 -32.74
N ARG A 229 -23.25 74.36 -32.85
CA ARG A 229 -22.36 75.53 -32.97
C ARG A 229 -22.54 76.25 -34.31
N ARG A 230 -22.71 75.50 -35.40
CA ARG A 230 -23.02 76.06 -36.74
C ARG A 230 -24.35 76.81 -36.72
N ASP A 231 -25.37 76.23 -36.11
CA ASP A 231 -26.71 76.82 -36.00
C ASP A 231 -26.69 78.07 -35.13
N LEU A 232 -25.98 78.04 -33.99
CA LEU A 232 -25.77 79.21 -33.14
C LEU A 232 -25.11 80.35 -33.93
N HIS A 233 -24.02 80.08 -34.65
CA HIS A 233 -23.35 81.08 -35.48
C HIS A 233 -24.21 81.57 -36.64
N ALA A 234 -25.13 80.76 -37.17
CA ALA A 234 -26.11 81.20 -38.17
C ALA A 234 -27.13 82.16 -37.55
N MET A 235 -27.72 81.81 -36.40
CA MET A 235 -28.66 82.65 -35.66
C MET A 235 -28.02 83.96 -35.18
N GLU A 236 -26.78 83.92 -34.68
CA GLU A 236 -26.02 85.12 -34.31
C GLU A 236 -25.86 86.07 -35.50
N ARG A 237 -25.43 85.55 -36.66
CA ARG A 237 -25.29 86.35 -37.89
C ARG A 237 -26.62 86.97 -38.31
N GLU A 238 -27.71 86.19 -38.26
CA GLU A 238 -29.06 86.68 -38.57
C GLU A 238 -29.50 87.77 -37.59
N MET A 239 -29.26 87.61 -36.29
CA MET A 239 -29.55 88.63 -35.28
C MET A 239 -28.73 89.90 -35.50
N TYR A 240 -27.44 89.78 -35.81
CA TYR A 240 -26.59 90.93 -36.11
C TYR A 240 -27.07 91.67 -37.36
N GLN A 241 -27.45 90.97 -38.42
CA GLN A 241 -28.02 91.57 -39.62
C GLN A 241 -29.35 92.26 -39.32
N THR A 242 -30.25 91.59 -38.59
CA THR A 242 -31.55 92.14 -38.18
C THR A 242 -31.38 93.38 -37.31
N LYS A 243 -30.44 93.36 -36.36
CA LYS A 243 -30.08 94.51 -35.53
C LYS A 243 -29.56 95.65 -36.40
N ARG A 244 -28.64 95.38 -37.34
CA ARG A 244 -28.09 96.38 -38.24
C ARG A 244 -29.17 97.05 -39.09
N VAL A 245 -30.11 96.27 -39.63
CA VAL A 245 -31.26 96.80 -40.39
C VAL A 245 -32.17 97.64 -39.50
N ARG A 246 -32.50 97.16 -38.29
CA ARG A 246 -33.29 97.93 -37.31
C ARG A 246 -32.61 99.22 -36.88
N ASP A 247 -31.30 99.20 -36.64
CA ASP A 247 -30.51 100.39 -36.27
C ASP A 247 -30.45 101.39 -37.44
N GLN A 248 -30.33 100.91 -38.68
CA GLN A 248 -30.44 101.75 -39.88
C GLN A 248 -31.82 102.41 -39.97
N GLN A 249 -32.90 101.64 -39.84
CA GLN A 249 -34.28 102.16 -39.85
C GLN A 249 -34.52 103.15 -38.70
N LEU A 250 -34.05 102.86 -37.49
CA LEU A 250 -34.14 103.78 -36.35
C LEU A 250 -33.37 105.07 -36.61
N ASN A 251 -32.20 105.00 -37.25
CA ASN A 251 -31.42 106.18 -37.58
C ASN A 251 -32.08 107.02 -38.69
N GLU A 252 -32.71 106.38 -39.67
CA GLU A 252 -33.53 107.05 -40.69
C GLU A 252 -34.72 107.77 -40.07
N ILE A 253 -35.49 107.09 -39.20
CA ILE A 253 -36.61 107.69 -38.47
C ILE A 253 -36.12 108.82 -37.57
N ARG A 254 -35.01 108.65 -36.84
CA ARG A 254 -34.42 109.72 -36.01
C ARG A 254 -34.07 110.95 -36.83
N LYS A 255 -33.44 110.80 -38.00
CA LYS A 255 -33.15 111.92 -38.91
C LYS A 255 -34.42 112.59 -39.41
N GLU A 256 -35.47 111.83 -39.71
CA GLU A 256 -36.75 112.38 -40.15
C GLU A 256 -37.47 113.13 -39.02
N VAL A 257 -37.44 112.59 -37.79
CA VAL A 257 -37.96 113.23 -36.59
C VAL A 257 -37.15 114.48 -36.25
N GLU A 258 -35.83 114.47 -36.35
CA GLU A 258 -34.97 115.63 -36.12
C GLU A 258 -35.28 116.75 -37.11
N LYS A 259 -35.45 116.42 -38.41
CA LYS A 259 -35.94 117.38 -39.42
C LYS A 259 -37.33 117.93 -39.07
N ARG A 260 -38.27 117.07 -38.64
CA ARG A 260 -39.60 117.51 -38.19
C ARG A 260 -39.54 118.34 -36.92
N LYS A 261 -38.62 118.07 -36.00
CA LYS A 261 -38.39 118.81 -34.77
C LYS A 261 -37.77 120.18 -35.06
N GLU A 262 -36.86 120.31 -36.01
CA GLU A 262 -36.37 121.60 -36.48
C GLU A 262 -37.50 122.46 -37.10
N VAL A 263 -38.52 121.83 -37.71
CA VAL A 263 -39.74 122.51 -38.17
C VAL A 263 -40.68 122.80 -37.00
N ALA A 264 -40.84 121.86 -36.05
CA ALA A 264 -41.69 121.99 -34.88
C ALA A 264 -41.19 123.06 -33.90
N ASP A 265 -39.89 123.11 -33.58
CA ASP A 265 -39.24 124.14 -32.75
C ASP A 265 -39.34 125.54 -33.37
N LYS A 266 -39.48 125.64 -34.71
CA LYS A 266 -39.84 126.91 -35.40
C LYS A 266 -41.32 127.27 -35.26
N THR A 267 -42.20 126.29 -35.07
CA THR A 267 -43.65 126.48 -34.88
C THR A 267 -44.09 126.52 -33.40
N GLU A 268 -43.32 125.96 -32.46
CA GLU A 268 -43.65 125.83 -31.03
C GLU A 268 -43.35 127.10 -30.22
N LYS A 269 -42.64 128.08 -30.81
CA LYS A 269 -42.60 129.47 -30.30
C LYS A 269 -43.88 130.28 -30.58
N ARG A 270 -44.92 129.69 -31.19
CA ARG A 270 -46.23 130.30 -31.39
C ARG A 270 -47.31 129.25 -31.17
N MET A 271 -48.13 129.43 -30.12
CA MET A 271 -49.28 128.59 -29.71
C MET A 271 -48.87 127.48 -28.71
N ARG A 272 -49.46 127.36 -27.52
CA ARG A 272 -50.81 127.74 -27.10
C ARG A 272 -50.94 127.76 -25.57
N VAL A 273 -51.70 128.76 -25.13
CA VAL A 273 -52.33 128.92 -23.83
C VAL A 273 -53.74 128.32 -23.90
N ALA A 274 -54.09 127.57 -22.84
CA ALA A 274 -55.39 127.32 -22.22
C ALA A 274 -56.57 126.68 -22.99
N VAL A 275 -57.33 125.89 -22.20
CA VAL A 275 -58.81 125.86 -22.01
C VAL A 275 -59.24 124.38 -21.87
N THR A 276 -59.47 123.79 -20.67
CA THR A 276 -60.66 123.83 -19.75
C THR A 276 -61.98 123.59 -20.51
N SER A 277 -63.02 122.85 -20.12
CA SER A 277 -63.54 122.27 -18.87
C SER A 277 -64.81 121.46 -19.26
N GLU A 278 -65.21 120.51 -18.40
CA GLU A 278 -66.61 120.22 -17.96
C GLU A 278 -67.67 119.63 -18.93
N THR A 279 -68.22 118.42 -18.70
CA THR A 279 -69.26 117.88 -17.74
C THR A 279 -70.71 117.85 -18.29
N GLY A 280 -71.49 116.85 -17.84
CA GLY A 280 -72.96 116.75 -17.96
C GLY A 280 -73.44 115.56 -18.81
N GLU A 281 -73.79 114.39 -18.26
CA GLU A 281 -75.14 113.96 -17.74
C GLU A 281 -76.23 113.88 -18.82
N SER A 282 -77.20 112.96 -18.89
CA SER A 282 -77.56 111.65 -18.32
C SER A 282 -78.88 111.22 -19.02
N LYS A 283 -79.26 109.93 -18.93
CA LYS A 283 -80.62 109.32 -19.10
C LYS A 283 -80.83 108.31 -20.25
N THR A 284 -80.29 107.10 -20.09
CA THR A 284 -80.82 105.84 -20.67
C THR A 284 -80.65 104.64 -19.71
N ALA A 285 -80.75 104.87 -18.39
CA ALA A 285 -80.20 103.96 -17.38
C ALA A 285 -81.00 102.69 -17.05
N ARG A 286 -82.24 102.49 -17.53
CA ARG A 286 -83.07 101.35 -17.07
C ARG A 286 -83.19 100.17 -18.02
N GLN A 287 -82.85 100.34 -19.29
CA GLN A 287 -82.77 99.24 -20.27
C GLN A 287 -81.33 98.75 -20.47
N GLN A 288 -80.35 99.61 -20.16
CA GLN A 288 -78.94 99.23 -20.05
C GLN A 288 -78.71 98.23 -18.91
N GLN A 289 -79.35 98.39 -17.75
CA GLN A 289 -79.02 97.61 -16.54
C GLN A 289 -79.30 96.09 -16.65
N ARG A 290 -80.35 95.67 -17.38
CA ARG A 290 -80.60 94.25 -17.66
C ARG A 290 -79.71 93.66 -18.76
N LYS A 291 -79.25 94.51 -19.69
CA LYS A 291 -78.23 94.14 -20.69
C LYS A 291 -76.86 94.05 -20.05
N THR A 292 -76.50 94.96 -19.13
CA THR A 292 -75.23 94.95 -18.41
C THR A 292 -75.13 93.76 -17.48
N GLU A 293 -76.17 93.38 -16.73
CA GLU A 293 -76.12 92.18 -15.89
C GLU A 293 -75.98 90.88 -16.70
N ARG A 294 -76.62 90.80 -17.89
CA ARG A 294 -76.41 89.66 -18.82
C ARG A 294 -75.02 89.68 -19.45
N GLN A 295 -74.52 90.86 -19.81
CA GLN A 295 -73.17 91.03 -20.35
C GLN A 295 -72.09 90.77 -19.30
N GLU A 296 -72.29 91.13 -18.04
CA GLU A 296 -71.38 90.83 -16.93
C GLU A 296 -71.34 89.33 -16.62
N LYS A 297 -72.48 88.65 -16.65
CA LYS A 297 -72.52 87.17 -16.56
C LYS A 297 -71.85 86.49 -17.76
N MET A 298 -72.01 87.05 -18.95
CA MET A 298 -71.34 86.55 -20.16
C MET A 298 -69.84 86.78 -20.10
N LEU A 299 -69.39 87.96 -19.65
CA LEU A 299 -67.98 88.32 -19.47
C LEU A 299 -67.30 87.51 -18.36
N THR A 300 -68.00 87.19 -17.27
CA THR A 300 -67.45 86.34 -16.20
C THR A 300 -67.29 84.90 -16.68
N LEU A 301 -68.24 84.37 -17.45
CA LEU A 301 -68.10 83.07 -18.11
C LEU A 301 -66.98 83.09 -19.16
N GLU A 302 -66.91 84.10 -20.04
CA GLU A 302 -65.83 84.28 -21.02
C GLU A 302 -64.45 84.38 -20.36
N ASN A 303 -64.32 85.14 -19.28
CA ASN A 303 -63.07 85.21 -18.51
C ASN A 303 -62.70 83.87 -17.88
N ALA A 304 -63.67 83.15 -17.30
CA ALA A 304 -63.43 81.81 -16.77
C ALA A 304 -62.98 80.84 -17.88
N PHE A 305 -63.56 80.96 -19.08
CA PHE A 305 -63.18 80.15 -20.24
C PHE A 305 -61.79 80.51 -20.79
N GLU A 306 -61.45 81.80 -20.90
CA GLU A 306 -60.11 82.23 -21.30
C GLU A 306 -59.05 81.78 -20.30
N ILE A 307 -59.36 81.77 -18.99
CA ILE A 307 -58.47 81.20 -17.98
C ILE A 307 -58.26 79.69 -18.22
N ILE A 308 -59.33 78.92 -18.48
CA ILE A 308 -59.21 77.48 -18.76
C ILE A 308 -58.43 77.23 -20.05
N LYS A 309 -58.74 77.99 -21.11
CA LYS A 309 -58.09 77.93 -22.42
C LYS A 309 -56.59 78.23 -22.34
N ARG A 310 -56.21 79.26 -21.58
CA ARG A 310 -54.82 79.64 -21.33
C ARG A 310 -54.07 78.59 -20.53
N ASN A 311 -54.70 78.00 -19.52
CA ASN A 311 -54.08 76.96 -18.69
C ASN A 311 -53.88 75.63 -19.43
N ILE A 312 -54.84 75.22 -20.28
CA ILE A 312 -54.76 73.97 -21.05
C ILE A 312 -54.01 74.17 -22.39
N HIS A 313 -53.66 75.41 -22.74
CA HIS A 313 -52.97 75.82 -23.98
C HIS A 313 -53.69 75.30 -25.23
N VAL A 314 -54.93 75.76 -25.43
CA VAL A 314 -55.80 75.31 -26.51
C VAL A 314 -56.39 76.50 -27.26
N SER A 315 -56.64 76.36 -28.57
CA SER A 315 -57.14 77.46 -29.40
C SER A 315 -58.67 77.55 -29.43
N ASP A 316 -59.39 76.43 -29.27
CA ASP A 316 -60.87 76.35 -29.37
C ASP A 316 -61.51 75.54 -28.22
N ILE A 317 -62.78 75.81 -27.93
CA ILE A 317 -63.57 75.18 -26.85
C ILE A 317 -63.76 73.69 -27.09
N THR A 318 -63.94 73.27 -28.34
CA THR A 318 -64.08 71.84 -28.68
C THR A 318 -62.83 71.05 -28.33
N ASP A 319 -61.66 71.64 -28.54
CA ASP A 319 -60.37 71.02 -28.25
C ASP A 319 -60.12 70.91 -26.73
N VAL A 320 -60.66 71.83 -25.92
CA VAL A 320 -60.64 71.74 -24.45
C VAL A 320 -61.37 70.48 -24.00
N VAL A 321 -62.56 70.20 -24.56
CA VAL A 321 -63.35 69.02 -24.22
C VAL A 321 -62.60 67.74 -24.62
N VAL A 322 -61.99 67.69 -25.81
CA VAL A 322 -61.22 66.54 -26.28
C VAL A 322 -59.98 66.29 -25.41
N ARG A 323 -59.22 67.33 -25.05
CA ARG A 323 -58.04 67.18 -24.17
C ARG A 323 -58.41 66.75 -22.76
N VAL A 324 -59.46 67.33 -22.18
CA VAL A 324 -59.94 66.95 -20.84
C VAL A 324 -60.44 65.50 -20.84
N SER A 325 -61.13 65.08 -21.91
CA SER A 325 -61.56 63.69 -22.08
C SER A 325 -60.37 62.71 -22.18
N ASN A 326 -59.36 63.05 -23.00
CA ASN A 326 -58.14 62.24 -23.16
C ASN A 326 -57.22 62.26 -21.91
N GLN A 327 -57.32 63.30 -21.08
CA GLN A 327 -56.57 63.41 -19.83
C GLN A 327 -57.05 62.37 -18.80
N GLY A 328 -58.34 62.00 -18.81
CA GLY A 328 -58.88 60.94 -17.96
C GLY A 328 -58.23 59.57 -18.23
N SER A 329 -58.17 59.16 -19.50
CA SER A 329 -57.51 57.90 -19.89
C SER A 329 -56.00 57.93 -19.65
N THR A 330 -55.35 59.07 -19.88
CA THR A 330 -53.92 59.26 -19.61
C THR A 330 -53.62 59.18 -18.12
N HIS A 331 -54.46 59.80 -17.29
CA HIS A 331 -54.35 59.73 -15.83
C HIS A 331 -54.48 58.29 -15.32
N GLN A 332 -55.45 57.53 -15.82
CA GLN A 332 -55.65 56.13 -15.42
C GLN A 332 -54.46 55.24 -15.83
N LYS A 333 -53.90 55.44 -17.02
CA LYS A 333 -52.69 54.75 -17.48
C LYS A 333 -51.49 55.06 -16.60
N LEU A 334 -51.24 56.35 -16.31
CA LEU A 334 -50.17 56.78 -15.40
C LEU A 334 -50.35 56.23 -13.99
N GLN A 335 -51.58 56.13 -13.50
CA GLN A 335 -51.87 55.55 -12.19
C GLN A 335 -51.58 54.03 -12.15
N LYS A 336 -51.86 53.32 -13.25
CA LYS A 336 -51.49 51.91 -13.42
C LYS A 336 -49.96 51.74 -13.49
N ASP A 337 -49.29 52.54 -14.30
CA ASP A 337 -47.82 52.52 -14.42
C ASP A 337 -47.16 52.84 -13.07
N LYS A 338 -47.69 53.81 -12.31
CA LYS A 338 -47.23 54.12 -10.96
C LYS A 338 -47.34 52.91 -10.03
N LYS A 339 -48.47 52.19 -10.05
CA LYS A 339 -48.66 50.98 -9.24
C LYS A 339 -47.67 49.87 -9.64
N GLU A 340 -47.50 49.62 -10.94
CA GLU A 340 -46.57 48.61 -11.45
C GLU A 340 -45.12 48.93 -11.09
N LYS A 341 -44.70 50.20 -11.22
CA LYS A 341 -43.36 50.65 -10.83
C LYS A 341 -43.15 50.56 -9.32
N LEU A 342 -44.18 50.83 -8.51
CA LEU A 342 -44.11 50.65 -7.06
C LEU A 342 -43.87 49.19 -6.68
N ILE A 343 -44.61 48.26 -7.30
CA ILE A 343 -44.47 46.81 -7.08
C ILE A 343 -43.08 46.33 -7.50
N LYS A 344 -42.56 46.80 -8.65
CA LYS A 344 -41.19 46.48 -9.07
C LYS A 344 -40.16 47.00 -8.07
N ARG A 345 -40.34 48.22 -7.57
CA ARG A 345 -39.44 48.82 -6.57
C ARG A 345 -39.43 48.03 -5.26
N THR A 346 -40.58 47.57 -4.77
CA THR A 346 -40.64 46.76 -3.55
C THR A 346 -39.98 45.40 -3.72
N LYS A 347 -40.19 44.72 -4.87
CA LYS A 347 -39.52 43.45 -5.18
C LYS A 347 -38.00 43.60 -5.23
N LEU A 348 -37.50 44.62 -5.93
CA LEU A 348 -36.06 44.90 -5.99
C LEU A 348 -35.49 45.25 -4.60
N GLN A 349 -36.25 45.94 -3.76
CA GLN A 349 -35.83 46.22 -2.39
C GLN A 349 -35.72 44.94 -1.54
N GLU A 350 -36.67 44.01 -1.69
CA GLU A 350 -36.61 42.71 -1.03
C GLU A 350 -35.44 41.85 -1.51
N GLU A 351 -35.17 41.83 -2.81
CA GLU A 351 -34.00 41.16 -3.39
C GLU A 351 -32.68 41.75 -2.89
N LEU A 352 -32.57 43.08 -2.86
CA LEU A 352 -31.40 43.78 -2.32
C LEU A 352 -31.20 43.44 -0.84
N ASN A 353 -32.27 43.42 -0.04
CA ASN A 353 -32.19 43.05 1.37
C ASN A 353 -31.74 41.59 1.55
N LYS A 354 -32.27 40.65 0.75
CA LYS A 354 -31.85 39.24 0.76
C LYS A 354 -30.37 39.09 0.39
N LEU A 355 -29.94 39.75 -0.68
CA LEU A 355 -28.56 39.69 -1.16
C LEU A 355 -27.59 40.30 -0.13
N THR A 356 -28.00 41.39 0.52
CA THR A 356 -27.24 42.02 1.62
C THR A 356 -27.09 41.07 2.81
N GLN A 357 -28.12 40.30 3.14
CA GLN A 357 -28.07 39.32 4.22
C GLN A 357 -27.12 38.17 3.88
N ILE A 358 -27.24 37.60 2.68
CA ILE A 358 -26.34 36.54 2.17
C ILE A 358 -24.89 37.02 2.18
N PHE A 359 -24.64 38.26 1.77
CA PHE A 359 -23.30 38.84 1.78
C PHE A 359 -22.73 38.97 3.21
N LYS A 360 -23.54 39.40 4.19
CA LYS A 360 -23.11 39.44 5.60
C LYS A 360 -22.77 38.05 6.10
N ASP A 361 -23.64 37.07 5.85
CA ASP A 361 -23.44 35.69 6.30
C ASP A 361 -22.17 35.08 5.67
N LEU A 362 -21.92 35.32 4.38
CA LEU A 362 -20.69 34.92 3.71
C LEU A 362 -19.44 35.62 4.28
N LYS A 363 -19.51 36.93 4.53
CA LYS A 363 -18.39 37.71 5.07
C LYS A 363 -17.98 37.22 6.46
N PHE A 364 -18.95 36.93 7.33
CA PHE A 364 -18.67 36.48 8.69
C PHE A 364 -18.32 34.99 8.77
N ASN A 365 -18.94 34.12 7.97
CA ASN A 365 -18.60 32.69 7.94
C ASN A 365 -17.22 32.43 7.31
N SER A 366 -16.87 33.14 6.25
CA SER A 366 -15.54 33.03 5.63
C SER A 366 -14.43 33.47 6.60
N HIS A 367 -14.64 34.56 7.34
CA HIS A 367 -13.68 35.02 8.35
C HIS A 367 -13.54 34.02 9.52
N GLN A 368 -14.63 33.41 9.97
CA GLN A 368 -14.58 32.39 11.02
C GLN A 368 -13.88 31.10 10.56
N GLN A 369 -14.09 30.66 9.31
CA GLN A 369 -13.38 29.51 8.76
C GLN A 369 -11.88 29.78 8.61
N MET A 370 -11.51 30.98 8.13
CA MET A 370 -10.10 31.41 8.05
C MET A 370 -9.44 31.47 9.43
N LEU A 371 -10.13 31.97 10.46
CA LEU A 371 -9.62 31.99 11.83
C LEU A 371 -9.43 30.58 12.41
N LYS A 372 -10.37 29.66 12.14
CA LYS A 372 -10.23 28.25 12.53
C LYS A 372 -9.06 27.58 11.82
N GLY A 373 -8.89 27.84 10.52
CA GLY A 373 -7.74 27.36 9.73
C GLY A 373 -6.41 27.88 10.27
N ARG A 374 -6.31 29.19 10.57
CA ARG A 374 -5.11 29.78 11.16
C ARG A 374 -4.78 29.20 12.54
N LYS A 375 -5.78 28.98 13.39
CA LYS A 375 -5.58 28.33 14.69
C LYS A 375 -5.07 26.89 14.53
N MET A 376 -5.68 26.11 13.65
CA MET A 376 -5.22 24.74 13.36
C MET A 376 -3.77 24.71 12.89
N VAL A 377 -3.40 25.62 11.98
CA VAL A 377 -2.01 25.74 11.50
C VAL A 377 -1.06 26.11 12.63
N HIS A 378 -1.45 27.06 13.48
CA HIS A 378 -0.65 27.45 14.64
C HIS A 378 -0.47 26.29 15.64
N ASP A 379 -1.53 25.54 15.91
CA ASP A 379 -1.48 24.36 16.78
C ASP A 379 -0.55 23.28 16.20
N LEU A 380 -0.62 23.03 14.89
CA LEU A 380 0.30 22.12 14.20
C LEU A 380 1.75 22.57 14.28
N PHE A 381 2.03 23.87 14.15
CA PHE A 381 3.37 24.41 14.34
C PHE A 381 3.87 24.23 15.78
N ASN A 382 3.00 24.43 16.78
CA ASN A 382 3.35 24.22 18.19
C ASN A 382 3.64 22.73 18.47
N PHE A 383 2.87 21.81 17.88
CA PHE A 383 3.15 20.37 17.98
C PHE A 383 4.48 20.00 17.31
N LEU A 384 4.77 20.57 16.15
CA LEU A 384 6.03 20.34 15.45
C LEU A 384 7.22 20.81 16.29
N ASP A 385 7.18 22.03 16.84
CA ASP A 385 8.24 22.56 17.70
C ASP A 385 8.44 21.72 18.97
N ALA A 386 7.35 21.23 19.57
CA ALA A 386 7.41 20.34 20.72
C ALA A 386 8.07 18.99 20.39
N GLU A 387 7.71 18.38 19.26
CA GLU A 387 8.32 17.12 18.80
C GLU A 387 9.78 17.31 18.34
N GLU A 388 10.13 18.45 17.73
CA GLU A 388 11.51 18.77 17.40
C GLU A 388 12.38 18.92 18.65
N LYS A 389 11.90 19.61 19.69
CA LYS A 389 12.59 19.70 20.98
C LYS A 389 12.75 18.32 21.62
N ARG A 390 11.71 17.49 21.57
CA ARG A 390 11.77 16.10 22.07
C ARG A 390 12.79 15.26 21.30
N ARG A 391 12.84 15.40 19.97
CA ARG A 391 13.83 14.72 19.13
C ARG A 391 15.25 15.18 19.46
N ASN A 392 15.47 16.49 19.60
CA ASN A 392 16.79 17.05 19.91
C ASN A 392 17.31 16.56 21.27
N THR A 393 16.47 16.63 22.31
CA THR A 393 16.84 16.12 23.65
C THR A 393 17.13 14.62 23.64
N ALA A 394 16.36 13.81 22.89
CA ALA A 394 16.64 12.39 22.72
C ALA A 394 17.97 12.13 22.01
N LEU A 395 18.30 12.94 21.00
CA LEU A 395 19.56 12.83 20.24
C LEU A 395 20.77 13.25 21.07
N GLU A 396 20.65 14.31 21.88
CA GLU A 396 21.68 14.72 22.84
C GLU A 396 21.93 13.62 23.88
N ASN A 397 20.87 13.07 24.48
CA ASN A 397 20.97 11.95 25.42
C ASN A 397 21.62 10.72 24.79
N ARG A 398 21.26 10.41 23.53
CA ARG A 398 21.90 9.31 22.80
C ARG A 398 23.38 9.57 22.59
N SER A 399 23.76 10.78 22.18
CA SER A 399 25.17 11.14 21.99
C SER A 399 25.96 11.08 23.30
N GLN A 400 25.39 11.52 24.42
CA GLN A 400 26.01 11.38 25.74
C GLN A 400 26.18 9.92 26.14
N ASN A 401 25.17 9.09 25.92
CA ASN A 401 25.24 7.65 26.20
C ASN A 401 26.24 6.92 25.29
N GLU A 402 26.33 7.30 24.01
CA GLU A 402 27.33 6.78 23.08
C GLU A 402 28.73 7.10 23.56
N LYS A 403 29.00 8.36 23.94
CA LYS A 403 30.30 8.79 24.52
C LYS A 403 30.64 8.02 25.80
N LEU A 404 29.67 7.89 26.72
CA LEU A 404 29.86 7.13 27.94
C LEU A 404 30.18 5.67 27.65
N LEU A 405 29.50 5.06 26.66
CA LEU A 405 29.75 3.69 26.26
C LEU A 405 31.15 3.51 25.68
N THR A 406 31.61 4.42 24.80
CA THR A 406 32.99 4.37 24.30
C THR A 406 33.99 4.53 25.44
N ASP A 407 33.79 5.50 26.34
CA ASP A 407 34.66 5.69 27.50
C ASP A 407 34.73 4.45 28.39
N LEU A 408 33.59 3.78 28.62
CA LEU A 408 33.54 2.51 29.35
C LEU A 408 34.26 1.39 28.61
N GLN A 409 34.09 1.28 27.29
CA GLN A 409 34.80 0.28 26.46
C GLN A 409 36.32 0.49 26.52
N TYR A 410 36.79 1.73 26.35
CA TYR A 410 38.20 2.06 26.48
C TYR A 410 38.71 1.81 27.91
N GLY A 411 37.92 2.13 28.93
CA GLY A 411 38.22 1.85 30.33
C GLY A 411 38.38 0.36 30.63
N ILE A 412 37.45 -0.47 30.12
CA ILE A 412 37.49 -1.93 30.25
C ILE A 412 38.70 -2.52 29.51
N ALA A 413 38.96 -2.09 28.27
CA ALA A 413 40.13 -2.52 27.51
C ALA A 413 41.45 -2.16 28.21
N THR A 414 41.53 -0.94 28.76
CA THR A 414 42.69 -0.48 29.53
C THR A 414 42.87 -1.31 30.81
N LEU A 415 41.79 -1.60 31.53
CA LEU A 415 41.82 -2.44 32.73
C LEU A 415 42.27 -3.87 32.40
N LEU A 416 41.73 -4.46 31.33
CA LEU A 416 42.12 -5.79 30.86
C LEU A 416 43.61 -5.83 30.47
N GLY A 417 44.09 -4.77 29.81
CA GLY A 417 45.50 -4.59 29.49
C GLY A 417 46.40 -4.56 30.73
N LYS A 418 46.00 -3.84 31.78
CA LYS A 418 46.71 -3.82 33.07
C LYS A 418 46.66 -5.16 33.81
N LEU A 419 45.64 -5.98 33.56
CA LEU A 419 45.46 -7.31 34.17
C LEU A 419 45.95 -8.45 33.28
N LYS A 420 46.73 -8.17 32.23
CA LYS A 420 47.21 -9.19 31.28
C LYS A 420 48.04 -10.29 31.94
N ASP A 421 48.80 -9.93 32.98
CA ASP A 421 49.71 -10.86 33.67
C ASP A 421 49.00 -11.79 34.66
N VAL A 422 47.75 -11.48 35.04
CA VAL A 422 46.92 -12.32 35.91
C VAL A 422 46.19 -13.37 35.06
N LYS A 423 46.58 -14.63 35.20
CA LYS A 423 46.04 -15.74 34.41
C LYS A 423 44.97 -16.51 35.17
N LEU A 424 43.74 -16.51 34.63
CA LEU A 424 42.64 -17.35 35.10
C LEU A 424 42.88 -18.82 34.70
N LYS A 425 42.46 -19.77 35.55
CA LYS A 425 42.48 -21.21 35.27
C LYS A 425 41.34 -21.60 34.32
N PRO A 426 41.52 -22.62 33.46
CA PRO A 426 40.45 -23.13 32.58
C PRO A 426 39.22 -23.54 33.41
N PRO A 427 37.98 -23.28 32.94
CA PRO A 427 37.58 -22.94 31.57
C PRO A 427 37.54 -21.44 31.23
N ALA A 428 38.09 -20.54 32.06
CA ALA A 428 38.05 -19.11 31.80
C ALA A 428 39.13 -18.68 30.78
N HIS A 429 38.73 -17.90 29.77
CA HIS A 429 39.62 -17.32 28.77
C HIS A 429 40.33 -16.06 29.31
N ASN A 430 41.55 -15.81 28.82
CA ASN A 430 42.43 -14.74 29.30
C ASN A 430 42.62 -13.59 28.30
N PHE A 431 41.95 -13.67 27.15
CA PHE A 431 42.03 -12.73 26.03
C PHE A 431 40.71 -11.99 25.87
N SER A 432 40.77 -10.75 25.35
CA SER A 432 39.58 -9.97 25.00
C SER A 432 38.83 -10.68 23.86
N HIS A 433 37.52 -10.81 24.01
CA HIS A 433 36.65 -11.33 22.95
C HIS A 433 35.98 -10.21 22.13
N GLY A 434 36.31 -8.94 22.41
CA GLY A 434 35.67 -7.79 21.76
C GLY A 434 34.26 -7.47 22.28
N GLU A 435 33.77 -8.23 23.27
CA GLU A 435 32.50 -7.96 23.94
C GLU A 435 32.74 -7.26 25.30
N PRO A 436 32.33 -5.98 25.47
CA PRO A 436 32.67 -5.20 26.66
C PRO A 436 32.16 -5.80 27.99
N LEU A 437 30.98 -6.44 27.98
CA LEU A 437 30.42 -7.10 29.16
C LEU A 437 31.22 -8.36 29.55
N GLY A 438 31.59 -9.18 28.56
CA GLY A 438 32.42 -10.35 28.77
C GLY A 438 33.82 -9.98 29.27
N ASP A 439 34.43 -8.96 28.67
CA ASP A 439 35.75 -8.45 29.06
C ASP A 439 35.72 -7.83 30.47
N LEU A 440 34.63 -7.17 30.86
CA LEU A 440 34.43 -6.68 32.22
C LEU A 440 34.29 -7.82 33.24
N ASP A 441 33.52 -8.87 32.93
CA ASP A 441 33.39 -10.04 33.81
C ASP A 441 34.74 -10.77 33.99
N GLN A 442 35.55 -10.84 32.92
CA GLN A 442 36.93 -11.33 33.01
C GLN A 442 37.81 -10.43 33.90
N CYS A 443 37.71 -9.10 33.75
CA CYS A 443 38.42 -8.16 34.62
C CYS A 443 38.03 -8.36 36.09
N VAL A 444 36.74 -8.54 36.40
CA VAL A 444 36.25 -8.81 37.75
C VAL A 444 36.84 -10.12 38.30
N LYS A 445 36.85 -11.19 37.51
CA LYS A 445 37.43 -12.48 37.91
C LYS A 445 38.93 -12.36 38.16
N LYS A 446 39.68 -11.67 37.29
CA LYS A 446 41.13 -11.43 37.45
C LYS A 446 41.43 -10.56 38.68
N LEU A 447 40.67 -9.49 38.91
CA LEU A 447 40.80 -8.66 40.10
C LEU A 447 40.52 -9.44 41.39
N ARG A 448 39.53 -10.35 41.39
CA ARG A 448 39.26 -11.22 42.55
C ARG A 448 40.39 -12.21 42.83
N LEU A 449 41.02 -12.77 41.80
CA LEU A 449 42.22 -13.61 41.98
C LEU A 449 43.39 -12.80 42.52
N LEU A 450 43.69 -11.65 41.91
CA LEU A 450 44.75 -10.76 42.39
C LEU A 450 44.50 -10.29 43.83
N PHE A 451 43.24 -10.00 44.18
CA PHE A 451 42.83 -9.68 45.54
C PHE A 451 43.11 -10.81 46.54
N PHE A 452 42.92 -12.06 46.12
CA PHE A 452 43.20 -13.24 46.93
C PHE A 452 44.71 -13.52 47.03
N GLU A 453 45.45 -13.44 45.92
CA GLU A 453 46.89 -13.71 45.81
C GLU A 453 47.73 -12.69 46.58
N LEU A 454 47.38 -11.40 46.52
CA LEU A 454 48.04 -10.35 47.30
C LEU A 454 47.67 -10.38 48.79
N GLY A 455 46.81 -11.30 49.24
CA GLY A 455 46.41 -11.40 50.64
C GLY A 455 45.73 -10.13 51.18
N LEU A 456 45.12 -9.34 50.29
CA LEU A 456 44.61 -8.00 50.58
C LEU A 456 43.48 -8.00 51.63
N LYS A 457 42.87 -9.15 51.95
CA LYS A 457 41.94 -9.29 53.09
C LYS A 457 42.48 -8.74 54.41
N LYS A 458 43.80 -8.82 54.66
CA LYS A 458 44.45 -8.28 55.87
C LYS A 458 44.95 -6.84 55.71
N PHE A 459 45.13 -6.37 54.47
CA PHE A 459 45.68 -5.04 54.16
C PHE A 459 44.59 -3.99 53.90
N VAL A 460 43.41 -4.40 53.42
CA VAL A 460 42.29 -3.51 53.08
C VAL A 460 41.77 -2.73 54.29
N PRO A 461 41.52 -3.35 55.47
CA PRO A 461 41.14 -2.57 56.66
C PRO A 461 42.24 -1.59 57.11
N THR A 462 43.50 -2.01 56.97
CA THR A 462 44.67 -1.21 57.36
C THR A 462 44.89 -0.02 56.42
N VAL A 463 44.68 -0.21 55.11
CA VAL A 463 44.74 0.84 54.08
C VAL A 463 43.52 1.76 54.17
N ILE A 464 42.31 1.24 54.43
CA ILE A 464 41.12 2.06 54.69
C ILE A 464 41.34 2.94 55.93
N SER A 465 41.89 2.41 57.03
CA SER A 465 42.24 3.25 58.21
C SER A 465 43.36 4.27 57.94
N LYS A 466 44.24 3.98 56.95
CA LYS A 466 45.27 4.93 56.48
C LYS A 466 44.75 5.94 55.45
N ILE A 467 43.64 5.65 54.79
CA ILE A 467 42.93 6.58 53.91
C ILE A 467 42.05 7.51 54.76
N GLU A 468 41.41 6.98 55.81
CA GLU A 468 40.70 7.76 56.84
C GLU A 468 41.62 8.63 57.70
N ASN A 469 42.94 8.53 57.53
CA ASN A 469 43.88 9.45 58.16
C ASN A 469 43.68 10.85 57.57
N GLN A 470 43.30 11.79 58.43
CA GLN A 470 43.05 13.21 58.10
C GLN A 470 44.21 13.87 57.31
N LYS A 471 45.45 13.40 57.54
CA LYS A 471 46.65 13.86 56.82
C LYS A 471 46.67 13.46 55.33
N PHE A 472 46.09 12.32 54.98
CA PHE A 472 46.00 11.86 53.59
C PHE A 472 44.92 12.62 52.83
N HIS A 473 43.78 12.92 53.48
CA HIS A 473 42.74 13.78 52.92
C HIS A 473 43.25 15.22 52.68
N GLN A 474 44.00 15.80 53.61
CA GLN A 474 44.64 17.11 53.44
C GLN A 474 45.67 17.13 52.30
N TYR A 475 46.44 16.05 52.13
CA TYR A 475 47.38 15.92 51.02
C TYR A 475 46.66 15.85 49.67
N LEU A 476 45.58 15.06 49.57
CA LEU A 476 44.76 15.00 48.35
C LEU A 476 44.09 16.34 48.05
N GLU A 477 43.52 17.02 49.04
CA GLU A 477 42.96 18.38 48.87
C GLU A 477 44.01 19.38 48.39
N SER A 478 45.27 19.26 48.84
CA SER A 478 46.37 20.15 48.39
C SER A 478 46.84 19.90 46.94
N GLN A 479 46.51 18.74 46.37
CA GLN A 479 46.90 18.35 45.00
C GLN A 479 45.76 18.50 43.99
N VAL A 480 44.58 18.98 44.41
CA VAL A 480 43.47 19.27 43.51
C VAL A 480 43.72 20.61 42.80
N PRO A 481 43.73 20.65 41.45
CA PRO A 481 43.85 21.89 40.69
C PRO A 481 42.75 22.89 41.05
N PRO A 482 43.02 24.21 41.09
CA PRO A 482 42.09 25.24 41.57
C PRO A 482 40.76 25.34 40.81
N VAL A 483 40.65 24.69 39.65
CA VAL A 483 39.42 24.62 38.83
C VAL A 483 38.37 23.66 39.43
N TYR A 484 38.77 22.72 40.29
CA TYR A 484 37.89 21.67 40.85
C TYR A 484 37.72 21.76 42.37
N VAL A 485 37.81 22.95 42.95
CA VAL A 485 37.40 23.18 44.34
C VAL A 485 35.88 23.16 44.41
N ARG A 486 35.31 22.28 45.24
CA ARG A 486 33.88 22.35 45.60
C ARG A 486 33.58 23.74 46.16
N VAL A 487 32.77 24.51 45.45
CA VAL A 487 32.16 25.74 45.95
C VAL A 487 31.47 25.40 47.28
N ARG A 488 32.00 25.92 48.39
CA ARG A 488 31.21 26.02 49.61
C ARG A 488 30.17 27.09 49.34
N VAL A 489 28.94 26.66 49.05
CA VAL A 489 27.79 27.57 49.04
C VAL A 489 27.54 27.96 50.49
N THR A 490 28.21 29.01 50.95
CA THR A 490 27.73 29.80 52.07
C THR A 490 26.43 30.46 51.62
N GLN A 491 25.37 30.34 52.42
CA GLN A 491 24.02 30.83 52.13
C GLN A 491 23.90 32.36 52.04
N ASP A 492 25.02 33.09 51.99
CA ASP A 492 25.08 34.54 52.19
C ASP A 492 25.46 35.35 50.95
N ASP A 493 25.61 34.75 49.77
CA ASP A 493 25.87 35.49 48.52
C ASP A 493 24.57 35.74 47.71
N LEU A 494 23.57 36.32 48.39
CA LEU A 494 22.60 37.19 47.73
C LEU A 494 23.18 38.62 47.77
N SER A 495 24.20 38.88 46.96
CA SER A 495 24.63 40.26 46.70
C SER A 495 23.63 40.90 45.73
N GLU A 496 22.88 41.83 46.29
CA GLU A 496 21.87 42.72 45.70
C GLU A 496 22.48 43.74 44.69
N THR A 497 23.45 43.33 43.88
CA THR A 497 24.23 44.26 43.06
C THR A 497 24.49 43.73 41.67
N ASP A 498 23.45 43.78 40.83
CA ASP A 498 23.60 43.97 39.39
C ASP A 498 22.37 44.78 38.93
N GLU A 499 22.32 46.04 39.36
CA GLU A 499 21.54 47.09 38.71
C GLU A 499 22.13 47.31 37.31
N ILE A 500 21.67 46.51 36.35
CA ILE A 500 21.82 46.84 34.94
C ILE A 500 20.87 48.01 34.68
N TYR A 501 21.43 49.21 34.75
CA TYR A 501 20.80 50.47 34.39
C TYR A 501 20.52 50.46 32.87
N PHE A 502 19.42 49.84 32.47
CA PHE A 502 18.81 50.10 31.17
C PHE A 502 18.07 51.43 31.29
N ASP A 503 18.72 52.47 30.76
CA ASP A 503 18.13 53.79 30.50
C ASP A 503 16.86 53.59 29.67
N HIS A 504 15.70 53.70 30.33
CA HIS A 504 14.41 53.33 29.76
C HIS A 504 13.47 54.53 29.69
N ASP A 505 13.98 55.67 29.27
CA ASP A 505 13.16 56.80 28.82
C ASP A 505 13.47 56.99 27.32
N GLN A 506 12.59 56.64 26.38
CA GLN A 506 11.57 57.60 25.93
C GLN A 506 10.40 57.00 25.09
N ASP A 507 10.28 55.68 24.91
CA ASP A 507 9.34 55.14 23.90
C ASP A 507 8.33 54.08 24.42
N ASN A 508 7.85 54.18 25.67
CA ASN A 508 6.87 53.23 26.21
C ASN A 508 5.60 53.88 26.79
N GLU A 509 4.99 54.80 26.04
CA GLU A 509 3.59 55.22 26.28
C GLU A 509 2.59 54.16 25.77
N GLY A 510 2.49 53.01 26.44
CA GLY A 510 1.41 52.07 26.11
C GLY A 510 1.47 50.66 26.69
N PHE A 511 2.56 50.27 27.35
CA PHE A 511 2.68 48.93 27.91
C PHE A 511 2.73 48.98 29.44
N THR A 512 1.80 48.24 30.07
CA THR A 512 1.73 48.09 31.53
C THR A 512 3.01 47.45 32.05
N THR A 513 3.72 48.16 32.92
CA THR A 513 4.99 47.72 33.49
C THR A 513 4.78 46.55 34.45
N ARG A 514 5.84 45.74 34.68
CA ARG A 514 5.79 44.61 35.62
C ARG A 514 5.37 45.04 37.04
N GLU A 515 5.68 46.27 37.42
CA GLU A 515 5.28 46.87 38.69
C GLU A 515 3.78 47.20 38.72
N ASP A 516 3.23 47.73 37.62
CA ASP A 516 1.78 47.98 37.49
C ASP A 516 0.97 46.68 37.57
N ILE A 517 1.46 45.61 36.95
CA ILE A 517 0.86 44.27 37.03
C ILE A 517 0.92 43.74 38.47
N LYS A 518 2.01 43.99 39.20
CA LYS A 518 2.13 43.62 40.63
C LYS A 518 1.18 44.44 41.50
N LEU A 519 1.07 45.74 41.28
CA LEU A 519 0.16 46.63 42.00
C LEU A 519 -1.30 46.23 41.76
N GLN A 520 -1.67 45.96 40.52
CA GLN A 520 -3.00 45.49 40.16
C GLN A 520 -3.30 44.11 40.75
N GLY A 521 -2.31 43.21 40.78
CA GLY A 521 -2.39 41.93 41.48
C GLY A 521 -2.59 42.07 42.99
N GLN A 522 -1.90 43.02 43.63
CA GLN A 522 -2.07 43.34 45.04
C GLN A 522 -3.42 44.00 45.34
N GLU A 523 -3.92 44.87 44.47
CA GLU A 523 -5.27 45.46 44.58
C GLU A 523 -6.36 44.40 44.51
N ILE A 524 -6.23 43.43 43.60
CA ILE A 524 -7.16 42.30 43.49
C ILE A 524 -7.12 41.45 44.77
N LEU A 525 -5.92 41.15 45.29
CA LEU A 525 -5.75 40.42 46.56
C LEU A 525 -6.36 41.17 47.75
N ASN A 526 -6.15 42.49 47.83
CA ASN A 526 -6.70 43.34 48.88
C ASN A 526 -8.23 43.51 48.74
N SER A 527 -8.78 43.42 47.53
CA SER A 527 -10.23 43.47 47.29
C SER A 527 -10.96 42.18 47.71
N LEU A 528 -10.27 41.03 47.65
CA LEU A 528 -10.77 39.73 48.09
C LEU A 528 -10.73 39.57 49.63
N VAL A 529 -9.90 40.36 50.32
CA VAL A 529 -9.80 40.38 51.78
C VAL A 529 -10.54 41.61 52.34
N LYS A 530 -11.87 41.62 52.27
CA LYS A 530 -12.70 42.48 53.15
C LYS A 530 -13.66 41.64 54.01
N PRO A 531 -13.79 41.95 55.31
CA PRO A 531 -14.49 41.09 56.28
C PRO A 531 -16.01 41.18 56.11
N LYS A 532 -16.68 40.04 56.27
CA LYS A 532 -18.15 39.91 56.22
C LYS A 532 -18.82 40.84 57.25
N LYS A 533 -19.62 41.82 56.81
CA LYS A 533 -20.50 42.62 57.68
C LYS A 533 -21.62 41.74 58.26
N LYS A 534 -21.74 41.71 59.60
CA LYS A 534 -22.82 41.08 60.35
C LYS A 534 -24.17 41.75 60.03
N LYS A 535 -25.20 40.95 59.72
CA LYS A 535 -26.60 41.40 59.57
C LYS A 535 -27.20 41.82 60.91
N GLY A 536 -27.73 43.04 60.99
CA GLY A 536 -28.49 43.56 62.11
C GLY A 536 -29.83 42.84 62.28
N ARG A 537 -30.15 42.50 63.51
CA ARG A 537 -31.36 41.79 63.96
C ARG A 537 -32.49 42.82 64.13
N LYS A 538 -33.62 42.62 63.42
CA LYS A 538 -34.84 43.44 63.59
C LYS A 538 -35.41 43.21 65.00
N ARG A 539 -35.77 44.30 65.67
CA ARG A 539 -36.68 44.35 66.82
C ARG A 539 -37.89 45.20 66.41
N ASN A 540 -39.07 44.62 66.57
CA ASN A 540 -40.37 45.26 66.78
C ASN A 540 -41.16 44.22 67.58
N PRO A 541 -41.96 44.56 68.60
CA PRO A 541 -41.88 45.67 69.56
C PRO A 541 -40.92 45.39 70.74
#